data_AF-A0A942SJH4-F1
#
_entry.id   AF-A0A942SJH4-F1
#
_cell.length_a   1.000
_cell.length_b   1.000
_cell.length_c   1.000
_cell.angle_alpha   90.00
_cell.angle_beta   90.00
_cell.angle_gamma   90.00
#
_symmetry.space_group_name_H-M   'P 1'
#
loop_
_entity.id
_entity.type
_entity.pdbx_description
1 polymer ?
#
loop_
_entity_poly.entity_id
_entity_poly.type
_entity_poly.pdbx_seq_one_letter_code
_entity_poly.pdbx_strand_id
1 'polypeptide(L)'
;MLFLDLLLILCIISLFIIVPFLRYQQNSYRKETNYSFLKVYLDKGLLGEYLTYTMLQKLPGEHKTIVNTYLPNSKGGTTEIDLVFIHETGIYVIESKNYSGWIFGKESDRNWCQMLPNRQKSYFYNPVKQNQTHMNALKRELPTIAEKNMFSLIVFSNRCQLKKISVDIENVRIIKRDQLTSLLKKLIIRSPKILNQDSIFYIYSKLKEYSNVSQEVKMKHVDQVRKYK
;
A
#
# COMPACT_ATOMS: atom_id res chain seq x y z
N MET A 1 -29.45 28.16 -23.46
CA MET A 1 -28.89 26.80 -23.61
C MET A 1 -27.38 26.80 -23.37
N LEU A 2 -26.60 27.48 -24.23
CA LEU A 2 -25.12 27.55 -24.13
C LEU A 2 -24.52 27.95 -22.76
N PHE A 3 -25.15 28.87 -22.02
CA PHE A 3 -24.67 29.28 -20.68
C PHE A 3 -24.79 28.17 -19.62
N LEU A 4 -25.90 27.41 -19.66
CA LEU A 4 -26.12 26.29 -18.73
C LEU A 4 -25.17 25.14 -19.05
N ASP A 5 -24.92 24.89 -20.33
CA ASP A 5 -23.97 23.87 -20.79
C ASP A 5 -22.54 24.20 -20.35
N LEU A 6 -22.15 25.48 -20.44
CA LEU A 6 -20.85 25.96 -19.95
C LEU A 6 -20.72 25.80 -18.42
N LEU A 7 -21.76 26.17 -17.66
CA LEU A 7 -21.78 26.02 -16.20
C LEU A 7 -21.64 24.54 -15.80
N LEU A 8 -22.33 23.64 -16.50
CA LEU A 8 -22.23 22.20 -16.28
C LEU A 8 -20.82 21.67 -16.55
N ILE A 9 -20.20 22.10 -17.66
CA ILE A 9 -18.80 21.72 -17.98
C ILE A 9 -17.84 22.20 -16.90
N LEU A 10 -17.96 23.44 -16.43
CA LEU A 10 -17.13 23.98 -15.35
C LEU A 10 -17.33 23.21 -14.03
N CYS A 11 -18.57 22.83 -13.70
CA CYS A 11 -18.86 21.98 -12.54
C CYS A 11 -18.21 20.60 -12.66
N ILE A 12 -18.24 19.98 -13.84
CA ILE A 12 -17.59 18.69 -14.10
C ILE A 12 -16.06 18.82 -13.97
N ILE A 13 -15.46 19.83 -14.60
CA ILE A 13 -14.01 20.10 -14.48
C ILE A 13 -13.62 20.32 -13.02
N SER A 14 -14.42 21.10 -12.28
CA SER A 14 -14.19 21.36 -10.86
C SER A 14 -14.23 20.06 -10.05
N LEU A 15 -15.28 19.25 -10.24
CA LEU A 15 -15.51 18.01 -9.49
C LEU A 15 -14.45 16.94 -9.78
N PHE A 16 -14.04 16.78 -11.04
CA PHE A 16 -13.17 15.68 -11.48
C PHE A 16 -11.70 16.05 -11.64
N ILE A 17 -11.35 17.34 -11.71
CA ILE A 17 -9.97 17.79 -11.91
C ILE A 17 -9.52 18.72 -10.77
N ILE A 18 -10.21 19.84 -10.56
CA ILE A 18 -9.74 20.87 -9.62
C ILE A 18 -9.78 20.37 -8.18
N VAL A 19 -10.91 19.82 -7.72
CA VAL A 19 -11.05 19.32 -6.34
C VAL A 19 -10.07 18.18 -6.04
N PRO A 20 -9.93 17.14 -6.90
CA PRO A 20 -8.90 16.11 -6.71
C PRO A 20 -7.48 16.67 -6.70
N PHE A 21 -7.18 17.65 -7.55
CA PHE A 21 -5.88 18.33 -7.59
C PHE A 21 -5.59 19.06 -6.28
N LEU A 22 -6.52 19.90 -5.80
CA LEU A 22 -6.36 20.64 -4.54
C LEU A 22 -6.20 19.69 -3.34
N ARG A 23 -7.02 18.63 -3.29
CA ARG A 23 -6.89 17.57 -2.26
C ARG A 23 -5.52 16.91 -2.29
N TYR A 24 -4.98 16.63 -3.48
CA TYR A 24 -3.66 16.04 -3.62
C TYR A 24 -2.55 16.99 -3.15
N GLN A 25 -2.63 18.28 -3.52
CA GLN A 25 -1.62 19.28 -3.15
C GLN A 25 -1.49 19.47 -1.64
N GLN A 26 -2.60 19.35 -0.92
CA GLN A 26 -2.63 19.47 0.54
C GLN A 26 -2.27 18.16 1.25
N ASN A 27 -2.22 17.03 0.55
CA ASN A 27 -2.00 15.72 1.17
C ASN A 27 -0.50 15.45 1.41
N SER A 28 -0.18 14.85 2.56
CA SER A 28 1.18 14.46 2.92
C SER A 28 1.79 13.41 1.99
N TYR A 29 0.99 12.66 1.20
CA TYR A 29 1.50 11.71 0.20
C TYR A 29 2.47 12.34 -0.81
N ARG A 30 2.20 13.59 -1.22
CA ARG A 30 3.11 14.32 -2.11
C ARG A 30 4.47 14.55 -1.45
N LYS A 31 4.48 14.89 -0.15
CA LYS A 31 5.72 15.06 0.63
C LYS A 31 6.43 13.72 0.84
N GLU A 32 5.66 12.64 1.00
CA GLU A 32 6.22 11.30 1.18
C GLU A 32 6.94 10.79 -0.07
N THR A 33 6.43 11.09 -1.27
CA THR A 33 6.87 10.46 -2.53
C THR A 33 7.54 11.38 -3.54
N ASN A 34 7.35 12.71 -3.41
CA ASN A 34 7.70 13.73 -4.39
C ASN A 34 7.06 13.56 -5.78
N TYR A 35 6.00 12.74 -5.91
CA TYR A 35 5.29 12.57 -7.18
C TYR A 35 4.38 13.75 -7.51
N SER A 36 4.24 14.07 -8.80
CA SER A 36 3.26 15.05 -9.27
C SER A 36 1.86 14.45 -9.31
N PHE A 37 0.83 15.31 -9.26
CA PHE A 37 -0.57 14.90 -9.37
C PHE A 37 -0.81 14.05 -10.62
N LEU A 38 -0.34 14.53 -11.79
CA LEU A 38 -0.51 13.82 -13.07
C LEU A 38 0.16 12.45 -13.04
N LYS A 39 1.37 12.35 -12.47
CA LYS A 39 2.06 11.05 -12.35
C LYS A 39 1.22 10.06 -11.55
N VAL A 40 0.67 10.48 -10.40
CA VAL A 40 -0.15 9.62 -9.55
C VAL A 40 -1.46 9.24 -10.20
N TYR A 41 -2.14 10.17 -10.88
CA TYR A 41 -3.47 9.91 -11.45
C TYR A 41 -3.45 9.15 -12.79
N LEU A 42 -2.34 9.23 -13.53
CA LEU A 42 -2.16 8.47 -14.78
C LEU A 42 -1.59 7.06 -14.55
N ASP A 43 -0.90 6.83 -13.43
CA ASP A 43 -0.42 5.51 -13.04
C ASP A 43 -1.42 4.81 -12.12
N LYS A 44 -2.00 3.70 -12.60
CA LYS A 44 -2.99 2.94 -11.83
C LYS A 44 -2.39 2.38 -10.54
N GLY A 45 -1.14 1.93 -10.51
CA GLY A 45 -0.49 1.43 -9.29
C GLY A 45 -0.39 2.52 -8.23
N LEU A 46 0.19 3.66 -8.60
CA LEU A 46 0.37 4.80 -7.71
C LEU A 46 -0.96 5.39 -7.22
N LEU A 47 -1.99 5.46 -8.08
CA LEU A 47 -3.33 5.85 -7.65
C LEU A 47 -3.89 4.88 -6.61
N GLY A 48 -3.56 3.58 -6.74
CA GLY A 48 -3.85 2.53 -5.78
C GLY A 48 -3.33 2.85 -4.40
N GLU A 49 -2.02 3.07 -4.32
CA GLU A 49 -1.27 3.43 -3.10
C GLU A 49 -1.73 4.74 -2.49
N TYR A 50 -1.88 5.80 -3.30
CA TYR A 50 -2.37 7.11 -2.84
C TYR A 50 -3.72 6.99 -2.14
N LEU A 51 -4.68 6.30 -2.75
CA LEU A 51 -6.00 6.11 -2.15
C LEU A 51 -5.92 5.33 -0.84
N THR A 52 -5.08 4.29 -0.78
CA THR A 52 -4.83 3.52 0.45
C THR A 52 -4.22 4.42 1.54
N TYR A 53 -3.18 5.19 1.20
CA TYR A 53 -2.54 6.15 2.10
C TYR A 53 -3.55 7.16 2.68
N THR A 54 -4.40 7.76 1.84
CA THR A 54 -5.40 8.75 2.31
C THR A 54 -6.44 8.16 3.27
N MET A 55 -6.70 6.85 3.20
CA MET A 55 -7.59 6.16 4.14
C MET A 55 -6.91 5.92 5.49
N LEU A 56 -5.60 5.68 5.49
CA LEU A 56 -4.80 5.50 6.71
C LEU A 56 -4.70 6.80 7.50
N GLN A 57 -4.48 7.94 6.84
CA GLN A 57 -4.38 9.26 7.50
C GLN A 57 -5.67 9.70 8.23
N LYS A 58 -6.79 8.99 8.03
CA LYS A 58 -8.08 9.26 8.68
C LYS A 58 -8.30 8.40 9.92
N LEU A 59 -7.37 7.50 10.24
CA LEU A 59 -7.48 6.65 11.43
C LEU A 59 -7.15 7.47 12.68
N PRO A 60 -7.83 7.20 13.81
CA PRO A 60 -7.50 7.82 15.08
C PRO A 60 -6.18 7.25 15.62
N GLY A 61 -5.64 7.89 16.66
CA GLY A 61 -4.43 7.45 17.34
C GLY A 61 -3.15 8.01 16.70
N GLU A 62 -2.05 7.94 17.45
CA GLU A 62 -0.75 8.40 16.97
C GLU A 62 -0.23 7.45 15.89
N HIS A 63 0.12 8.01 14.73
CA HIS A 63 0.62 7.22 13.61
C HIS A 63 1.45 8.01 12.62
N LYS A 64 2.22 7.28 11.81
CA LYS A 64 2.90 7.76 10.61
C LYS A 64 2.80 6.73 9.50
N THR A 65 2.95 7.16 8.25
CA THR A 65 2.91 6.27 7.09
C THR A 65 4.05 6.62 6.15
N ILE A 66 4.84 5.61 5.80
CA ILE A 66 5.91 5.71 4.81
C ILE A 66 5.46 4.99 3.56
N VAL A 67 5.78 5.56 2.40
CA VAL A 67 5.46 5.00 1.09
C VAL A 67 6.75 4.66 0.36
N ASN A 68 6.78 3.54 -0.37
CA ASN A 68 7.92 3.07 -1.17
C ASN A 68 9.20 2.92 -0.33
N THR A 69 9.20 1.97 0.60
CA THR A 69 10.35 1.68 1.47
C THR A 69 11.20 0.56 0.87
N TYR A 70 12.44 0.86 0.47
CA TYR A 70 13.36 -0.10 -0.18
C TYR A 70 14.36 -0.66 0.83
N LEU A 71 14.03 -1.81 1.43
CA LEU A 71 14.90 -2.46 2.41
C LEU A 71 15.86 -3.46 1.74
N PRO A 72 17.11 -3.60 2.21
CA PRO A 72 18.00 -4.66 1.78
C PRO A 72 17.37 -6.04 2.01
N ASN A 73 17.41 -6.91 1.00
CA ASN A 73 16.97 -8.30 1.11
C ASN A 73 18.16 -9.23 1.37
N SER A 74 17.88 -10.46 1.83
CA SER A 74 18.93 -11.44 2.17
C SER A 74 19.73 -11.97 0.98
N LYS A 75 19.36 -11.57 -0.25
CA LYS A 75 19.99 -12.02 -1.51
C LYS A 75 20.84 -10.93 -2.16
N GLY A 76 21.21 -9.88 -1.42
CA GLY A 76 22.07 -8.81 -1.91
C GLY A 76 21.38 -7.78 -2.82
N GLY A 77 20.04 -7.76 -2.88
CA GLY A 77 19.30 -6.68 -3.53
C GLY A 77 18.32 -6.02 -2.56
N THR A 78 17.19 -5.54 -3.07
CA THR A 78 16.18 -4.85 -2.24
C THR A 78 14.81 -5.49 -2.31
N THR A 79 13.99 -5.21 -1.31
CA THR A 79 12.55 -5.39 -1.35
C THR A 79 11.89 -4.03 -1.19
N GLU A 80 10.92 -3.73 -2.03
CA GLU A 80 10.07 -2.56 -1.86
C GLU A 80 8.85 -2.94 -1.02
N ILE A 81 8.49 -2.09 -0.06
CA ILE A 81 7.21 -2.12 0.64
C ILE A 81 6.39 -0.92 0.18
N ASP A 82 5.20 -1.16 -0.36
CA ASP A 82 4.32 -0.09 -0.86
C ASP A 82 3.99 0.91 0.25
N LEU A 83 3.44 0.43 1.39
CA LEU A 83 3.21 1.28 2.57
C LEU A 83 3.59 0.58 3.87
N VAL A 84 4.28 1.31 4.74
CA VAL A 84 4.49 0.94 6.15
C VAL A 84 3.67 1.90 7.01
N PHE A 85 2.62 1.40 7.64
CA PHE A 85 1.79 2.15 8.58
C PHE A 85 2.22 1.85 10.02
N ILE A 86 2.83 2.83 10.66
CA ILE A 86 3.34 2.75 12.02
C ILE A 86 2.30 3.40 12.92
N HIS A 87 1.66 2.63 13.79
CA HIS A 87 0.59 3.10 14.67
C HIS A 87 0.91 2.69 16.11
N GLU A 88 0.35 3.38 17.11
CA GLU A 88 0.54 3.07 18.53
C GLU A 88 0.26 1.59 18.91
N THR A 89 -0.51 0.86 18.11
CA THR A 89 -0.85 -0.57 18.31
C THR A 89 0.00 -1.56 17.52
N GLY A 90 0.96 -1.09 16.71
CA GLY A 90 1.86 -1.95 15.94
C GLY A 90 2.21 -1.43 14.55
N ILE A 91 2.91 -2.28 13.79
CA ILE A 91 3.39 -1.95 12.46
C ILE A 91 2.61 -2.76 11.42
N TYR A 92 1.93 -2.08 10.51
CA TYR A 92 1.15 -2.70 9.46
C TYR A 92 1.90 -2.54 8.14
N VAL A 93 2.30 -3.67 7.57
CA VAL A 93 3.01 -3.76 6.29
C VAL A 93 1.96 -4.04 5.22
N ILE A 94 1.79 -3.09 4.30
CA ILE A 94 0.66 -3.05 3.38
C ILE A 94 1.14 -3.23 1.96
N GLU A 95 0.62 -4.25 1.30
CA GLU A 95 0.77 -4.50 -0.14
C GLU A 95 -0.49 -4.03 -0.88
N SER A 96 -0.37 -3.06 -1.77
CA SER A 96 -1.48 -2.39 -2.47
C SER A 96 -1.65 -2.95 -3.88
N LYS A 97 -2.64 -3.82 -4.09
CA LYS A 97 -2.91 -4.43 -5.39
C LYS A 97 -4.07 -3.75 -6.12
N ASN A 98 -3.75 -2.83 -7.03
CA ASN A 98 -4.76 -2.15 -7.85
C ASN A 98 -5.21 -2.94 -9.09
N TYR A 99 -5.67 -4.18 -8.90
CA TYR A 99 -6.22 -5.03 -9.97
C TYR A 99 -7.73 -4.87 -10.17
N SER A 100 -8.21 -5.35 -11.32
CA SER A 100 -9.64 -5.49 -11.67
C SER A 100 -9.99 -6.93 -12.07
N GLY A 101 -11.28 -7.25 -12.22
CA GLY A 101 -11.73 -8.59 -12.63
C GLY A 101 -11.79 -9.58 -11.46
N TRP A 102 -11.40 -10.82 -11.67
CA TRP A 102 -11.43 -11.87 -10.65
C TRP A 102 -10.03 -12.28 -10.23
N ILE A 103 -9.82 -12.42 -8.92
CA ILE A 103 -8.54 -12.85 -8.34
C ILE A 103 -8.71 -14.23 -7.72
N PHE A 104 -7.76 -15.11 -8.03
CA PHE A 104 -7.68 -16.48 -7.55
C PHE A 104 -6.27 -16.74 -7.02
N GLY A 105 -6.17 -17.41 -5.87
CA GLY A 105 -4.88 -17.81 -5.33
C GLY A 105 -4.99 -18.41 -3.94
N LYS A 106 -4.07 -19.31 -3.63
CA LYS A 106 -3.90 -19.92 -2.32
C LYS A 106 -2.59 -19.48 -1.71
N GLU A 107 -2.45 -19.67 -0.41
CA GLU A 107 -1.22 -19.41 0.32
C GLU A 107 -0.01 -20.17 -0.26
N SER A 108 -0.18 -21.45 -0.58
CA SER A 108 0.89 -22.31 -1.09
C SER A 108 1.37 -21.92 -2.49
N ASP A 109 0.51 -21.30 -3.30
CA ASP A 109 0.81 -20.93 -4.68
C ASP A 109 2.00 -19.97 -4.77
N ARG A 110 2.89 -20.18 -5.73
CA ARG A 110 3.96 -19.20 -6.04
C ARG A 110 3.38 -17.92 -6.66
N ASN A 111 2.45 -18.08 -7.59
CA ASN A 111 1.81 -16.99 -8.32
C ASN A 111 0.29 -17.11 -8.18
N TRP A 112 -0.38 -15.97 -8.06
CA TRP A 112 -1.83 -15.85 -8.13
C TRP A 112 -2.26 -15.50 -9.55
N CYS A 113 -3.55 -15.74 -9.85
CA CYS A 113 -4.15 -15.47 -11.15
C CYS A 113 -5.13 -14.31 -11.07
N GLN A 114 -4.99 -13.35 -11.98
CA GLN A 114 -6.02 -12.39 -12.34
C GLN A 114 -6.71 -12.87 -13.62
N MET A 115 -8.04 -12.80 -13.66
CA MET A 115 -8.83 -13.03 -14.86
C MET A 115 -9.72 -11.82 -15.13
N LEU A 116 -9.62 -11.23 -16.31
CA LEU A 116 -10.44 -10.09 -16.74
C LEU A 116 -11.80 -10.56 -17.30
N PRO A 117 -12.81 -9.66 -17.43
CA PRO A 117 -14.11 -9.99 -18.01
C PRO A 117 -14.05 -10.63 -19.40
N ASN A 118 -13.06 -10.24 -20.22
CA ASN A 118 -12.76 -10.83 -21.52
C ASN A 118 -12.06 -12.20 -21.45
N ARG A 119 -11.98 -12.81 -20.26
CA ARG A 119 -11.33 -14.10 -19.95
C ARG A 119 -9.81 -14.11 -20.09
N GLN A 120 -9.17 -12.98 -20.38
CA GLN A 120 -7.73 -12.88 -20.39
C GLN A 120 -7.20 -13.13 -18.97
N LYS A 121 -6.21 -14.03 -18.86
CA LYS A 121 -5.54 -14.36 -17.62
C LYS A 121 -4.15 -13.76 -17.58
N SER A 122 -3.78 -13.25 -16.42
CA SER A 122 -2.42 -12.84 -16.09
C SER A 122 -2.06 -13.42 -14.73
N TYR A 123 -0.78 -13.73 -14.54
CA TYR A 123 -0.26 -14.26 -13.29
C TYR A 123 0.65 -13.23 -12.64
N PHE A 124 0.58 -13.12 -11.33
CA PHE A 124 1.42 -12.23 -10.54
C PHE A 124 1.93 -12.96 -9.31
N TYR A 125 3.09 -12.55 -8.79
CA TYR A 125 3.67 -13.17 -7.62
C TYR A 125 2.71 -13.11 -6.43
N ASN A 126 2.65 -14.17 -5.64
CA ASN A 126 1.76 -14.27 -4.50
C ASN A 126 2.02 -13.10 -3.52
N PRO A 127 1.04 -12.20 -3.31
CA PRO A 127 1.26 -11.00 -2.50
C PRO A 127 1.46 -11.34 -1.02
N VAL A 128 0.95 -12.47 -0.53
CA VAL A 128 1.21 -12.93 0.83
C VAL A 128 2.68 -13.27 1.02
N LYS A 129 3.28 -13.99 0.06
CA LYS A 129 4.71 -14.33 0.07
C LYS A 129 5.59 -13.10 -0.15
N GLN A 130 5.13 -12.16 -0.97
CA GLN A 130 5.78 -10.86 -1.16
C GLN A 130 5.86 -10.11 0.17
N ASN A 131 4.72 -9.97 0.85
CA ASN A 131 4.66 -9.25 2.11
C ASN A 131 5.40 -9.97 3.25
N GLN A 132 5.46 -11.31 3.25
CA GLN A 132 6.33 -12.04 4.18
C GLN A 132 7.80 -11.68 4.00
N THR A 133 8.25 -11.48 2.76
CA THR A 133 9.62 -11.03 2.46
C THR A 133 9.87 -9.62 3.01
N HIS A 134 8.87 -8.74 2.90
CA HIS A 134 8.89 -7.38 3.46
C HIS A 134 9.01 -7.41 4.98
N MET A 135 8.16 -8.20 5.64
CA MET A 135 8.15 -8.39 7.09
C MET A 135 9.49 -8.90 7.60
N ASN A 136 10.07 -9.89 6.92
CA ASN A 136 11.40 -10.43 7.25
C ASN A 136 12.51 -9.38 7.10
N ALA A 137 12.43 -8.50 6.10
CA ALA A 137 13.37 -7.40 5.94
C ALA A 137 13.21 -6.35 7.03
N LEU A 138 11.97 -5.98 7.33
CA LEU A 138 11.65 -5.00 8.34
C LEU A 138 12.04 -5.47 9.75
N LYS A 139 11.91 -6.76 10.05
CA LYS A 139 12.36 -7.37 11.32
C LYS A 139 13.87 -7.25 11.53
N ARG A 140 14.68 -7.30 10.46
CA ARG A 140 16.13 -7.06 10.56
C ARG A 140 16.43 -5.60 10.91
N GLU A 141 15.68 -4.67 10.34
CA GLU A 141 15.84 -3.24 10.62
C GLU A 141 15.25 -2.84 11.97
N LEU A 142 14.24 -3.55 12.47
CA LEU A 142 13.54 -3.26 13.72
C LEU A 142 13.54 -4.47 14.68
N PRO A 143 14.72 -4.92 15.15
CA PRO A 143 14.84 -6.17 15.92
C PRO A 143 14.15 -6.13 17.29
N THR A 144 13.84 -4.94 17.80
CA THR A 144 13.14 -4.74 19.08
C THR A 144 11.62 -4.88 18.97
N ILE A 145 11.07 -4.89 17.75
CA ILE A 145 9.64 -5.05 17.53
C ILE A 145 9.31 -6.54 17.45
N ALA A 146 8.49 -7.01 18.40
CA ALA A 146 8.04 -8.40 18.42
C ALA A 146 7.19 -8.72 17.17
N GLU A 147 7.37 -9.92 16.62
CA GLU A 147 6.69 -10.34 15.39
C GLU A 147 5.16 -10.31 15.49
N LYS A 148 4.61 -10.64 16.66
CA LYS A 148 3.16 -10.54 16.95
C LYS A 148 2.60 -9.11 16.84
N ASN A 149 3.46 -8.10 16.84
CA ASN A 149 3.10 -6.68 16.73
C ASN A 149 3.23 -6.16 15.29
N MET A 150 3.56 -7.04 14.34
CA MET A 150 3.64 -6.72 12.93
C MET A 150 2.50 -7.41 12.19
N PHE A 151 1.79 -6.67 11.35
CA PHE A 151 0.59 -7.13 10.65
C PHE A 151 0.79 -7.04 9.15
N SER A 152 0.49 -8.13 8.44
CA SER A 152 0.57 -8.22 6.99
C SER A 152 -0.81 -7.95 6.38
N LEU A 153 -0.96 -6.85 5.64
CA LEU A 153 -2.21 -6.48 4.99
C LEU A 153 -2.06 -6.47 3.48
N ILE A 154 -2.81 -7.33 2.78
CA ILE A 154 -2.92 -7.30 1.33
C ILE A 154 -4.22 -6.58 0.96
N VAL A 155 -4.09 -5.41 0.36
CA VAL A 155 -5.22 -4.53 0.05
C VAL A 155 -5.48 -4.51 -1.44
N PHE A 156 -6.57 -5.16 -1.86
CA PHE A 156 -7.01 -5.16 -3.25
C PHE A 156 -7.98 -4.01 -3.54
N SER A 157 -7.94 -3.48 -4.76
CA SER A 157 -8.94 -2.49 -5.18
C SER A 157 -10.35 -3.08 -5.27
N ASN A 158 -11.36 -2.23 -5.10
CA ASN A 158 -12.76 -2.62 -5.25
C ASN A 158 -13.16 -2.96 -6.71
N ARG A 159 -12.25 -2.77 -7.68
CA ARG A 159 -12.48 -3.13 -9.09
C ARG A 159 -12.33 -4.62 -9.35
N CYS A 160 -11.89 -5.38 -8.35
CA CYS A 160 -11.78 -6.83 -8.42
C CYS A 160 -12.69 -7.55 -7.42
N GLN A 161 -12.97 -8.81 -7.71
CA GLN A 161 -13.61 -9.76 -6.81
C GLN A 161 -12.61 -10.83 -6.40
N LEU A 162 -12.44 -11.01 -5.10
CA LEU A 162 -11.67 -12.11 -4.52
C LEU A 162 -12.56 -13.36 -4.54
N LYS A 163 -12.22 -14.37 -5.35
CA LYS A 163 -13.12 -15.54 -5.59
C LYS A 163 -12.73 -16.77 -4.80
N LYS A 164 -11.48 -17.18 -4.88
CA LYS A 164 -10.96 -18.39 -4.23
C LYS A 164 -9.65 -18.03 -3.54
N ILE A 165 -9.76 -17.25 -2.46
CA ILE A 165 -8.63 -16.91 -1.59
C ILE A 165 -8.68 -17.85 -0.39
N SER A 166 -7.63 -18.63 -0.20
CA SER A 166 -7.46 -19.52 0.96
C SER A 166 -6.11 -19.23 1.57
N VAL A 167 -6.15 -18.48 2.67
CA VAL A 167 -5.00 -18.05 3.47
C VAL A 167 -5.48 -18.03 4.91
N ASP A 168 -4.86 -18.85 5.75
CA ASP A 168 -5.20 -19.00 7.16
C ASP A 168 -3.94 -18.85 8.01
N ILE A 169 -3.44 -17.61 8.04
CA ILE A 169 -2.24 -17.24 8.77
C ILE A 169 -2.62 -16.15 9.77
N GLU A 170 -2.15 -16.30 11.01
CA GLU A 170 -2.26 -15.26 12.02
C GLU A 170 -1.63 -13.95 11.53
N ASN A 171 -2.25 -12.81 11.88
CA ASN A 171 -1.79 -11.47 11.50
C ASN A 171 -1.68 -11.17 9.99
N VAL A 172 -2.14 -12.08 9.11
CA VAL A 172 -2.33 -11.80 7.68
C VAL A 172 -3.80 -11.48 7.43
N ARG A 173 -4.07 -10.40 6.70
CA ARG A 173 -5.42 -10.06 6.24
C ARG A 173 -5.38 -9.73 4.76
N ILE A 174 -6.31 -10.30 4.01
CA ILE A 174 -6.52 -9.99 2.60
C ILE A 174 -7.91 -9.40 2.46
N ILE A 175 -7.97 -8.14 2.04
CA ILE A 175 -9.20 -7.37 2.04
C ILE A 175 -9.33 -6.52 0.78
N LYS A 176 -10.57 -6.06 0.53
CA LYS A 176 -10.80 -4.97 -0.41
C LYS A 176 -10.56 -3.63 0.27
N ARG A 177 -10.17 -2.61 -0.50
CA ARG A 177 -9.79 -1.29 0.01
C ARG A 177 -10.93 -0.58 0.74
N ASP A 178 -12.20 -0.78 0.35
CA ASP A 178 -13.36 -0.27 1.10
C ASP A 178 -13.48 -0.82 2.53
N GLN A 179 -12.87 -1.98 2.81
CA GLN A 179 -12.87 -2.61 4.14
C GLN A 179 -11.70 -2.16 5.02
N LEU A 180 -10.71 -1.44 4.48
CA LEU A 180 -9.46 -1.12 5.19
C LEU A 180 -9.69 -0.34 6.48
N THR A 181 -10.42 0.78 6.41
CA THR A 181 -10.65 1.64 7.57
C THR A 181 -11.47 0.93 8.65
N SER A 182 -12.48 0.13 8.27
CA SER A 182 -13.31 -0.58 9.25
C SER A 182 -12.56 -1.76 9.90
N LEU A 183 -11.72 -2.46 9.15
CA LEU A 183 -10.81 -3.48 9.69
C LEU A 183 -9.82 -2.87 10.66
N LEU A 184 -9.09 -1.83 10.26
CA LEU A 184 -8.04 -1.23 11.09
C LEU A 184 -8.62 -0.63 12.36
N LYS A 185 -9.77 0.06 12.32
CA LYS A 185 -10.45 0.53 13.54
C LYS A 185 -10.75 -0.62 14.51
N LYS A 186 -11.23 -1.76 14.02
CA LYS A 186 -11.51 -2.94 14.86
C LYS A 186 -10.23 -3.53 15.47
N LEU A 187 -9.13 -3.58 14.70
CA LEU A 187 -7.84 -4.05 15.20
C LEU A 187 -7.29 -3.09 16.26
N ILE A 188 -7.25 -1.79 15.95
CA ILE A 188 -6.74 -0.74 16.83
C ILE A 188 -7.47 -0.73 18.18
N ILE A 189 -8.81 -0.81 18.20
CA ILE A 189 -9.59 -0.80 19.44
C ILE A 189 -9.31 -2.02 20.33
N ARG A 190 -8.94 -3.16 19.74
CA ARG A 190 -8.73 -4.44 20.46
C ARG A 190 -7.27 -4.68 20.85
N SER A 191 -6.35 -3.91 20.28
CA SER A 191 -4.93 -4.08 20.51
C SER A 191 -4.42 -3.15 21.61
N PRO A 192 -3.51 -3.61 22.47
CA PRO A 192 -2.83 -2.72 23.41
C PRO A 192 -2.00 -1.69 22.65
N LYS A 193 -1.87 -0.49 23.24
CA LYS A 193 -0.91 0.51 22.79
C LYS A 193 0.49 0.08 23.23
N ILE A 194 1.35 -0.21 22.27
CA ILE A 194 2.69 -0.75 22.45
C ILE A 194 3.79 0.20 21.97
N LEU A 195 3.44 1.21 21.17
CA LEU A 195 4.35 2.26 20.71
C LEU A 195 3.83 3.61 21.20
N ASN A 196 4.72 4.39 21.82
CA ASN A 196 4.45 5.80 22.11
C ASN A 196 4.91 6.69 20.94
N GLN A 197 4.64 7.99 21.05
CA GLN A 197 4.96 8.96 20.00
C GLN A 197 6.46 8.98 19.64
N ASP A 198 7.35 8.89 20.63
CA ASP A 198 8.81 8.87 20.41
C ASP A 198 9.25 7.61 19.66
N SER A 199 8.70 6.45 20.02
CA SER A 199 8.96 5.19 19.33
C SER A 199 8.47 5.23 17.89
N ILE A 200 7.27 5.77 17.65
CA ILE A 200 6.73 5.97 16.31
C ILE A 200 7.65 6.89 15.49
N PHE A 201 8.11 8.01 16.08
CA PHE A 201 9.00 8.95 15.42
C PHE A 201 10.37 8.34 15.11
N TYR A 202 10.93 7.57 16.03
CA TYR A 202 12.19 6.86 15.84
C TYR A 202 12.10 5.85 14.69
N ILE A 203 11.10 4.97 14.73
CA ILE A 203 10.87 3.97 13.67
C ILE A 203 10.67 4.67 12.34
N TYR A 204 9.85 5.72 12.32
CA TYR A 204 9.59 6.48 11.11
C TYR A 204 10.87 7.08 10.54
N SER A 205 11.68 7.76 11.36
CA SER A 205 12.91 8.40 10.92
C SER A 205 13.90 7.38 10.36
N LYS A 206 14.07 6.25 11.06
CA LYS A 206 14.93 5.14 10.60
C LYS A 206 14.48 4.59 9.25
N LEU A 207 13.20 4.26 9.10
CA LEU A 207 12.69 3.71 7.84
C LEU A 207 12.63 4.74 6.71
N LYS A 208 12.55 6.04 7.04
CA LYS A 208 12.51 7.11 6.06
C LYS A 208 13.81 7.17 5.24
N GLU A 209 14.94 6.78 5.82
CA GLU A 209 16.24 6.66 5.12
C GLU A 209 16.20 5.67 3.94
N TYR A 210 15.31 4.68 4.00
CA TYR A 210 15.09 3.69 2.93
C TYR A 210 13.98 4.10 1.96
N SER A 211 13.38 5.28 2.14
CA SER A 211 12.37 5.85 1.24
C SER A 211 12.99 6.92 0.36
N ASN A 212 12.30 7.34 -0.72
CA ASN A 212 12.79 8.37 -1.64
C ASN A 212 14.21 8.11 -2.19
N VAL A 213 14.57 6.83 -2.32
CA VAL A 213 15.86 6.39 -2.88
C VAL A 213 16.04 6.88 -4.33
N SER A 214 17.29 6.90 -4.77
CA SER A 214 17.65 7.34 -6.12
C SER A 214 16.94 6.52 -7.21
N GLN A 215 16.80 7.10 -8.40
CA GLN A 215 16.23 6.38 -9.55
C GLN A 215 17.04 5.13 -9.89
N GLU A 216 18.36 5.16 -9.67
CA GLU A 216 19.24 4.01 -9.87
C GLU A 216 18.85 2.83 -8.97
N VAL A 217 18.59 3.07 -7.68
CA VAL A 217 18.13 2.02 -6.75
C VAL A 217 16.78 1.46 -7.19
N LYS A 218 15.85 2.33 -7.62
CA LYS A 218 14.54 1.90 -8.15
C LYS A 218 14.69 1.04 -9.41
N MET A 219 15.56 1.43 -10.33
CA MET A 219 15.82 0.66 -11.56
C MET A 219 16.47 -0.69 -11.25
N LYS A 220 17.50 -0.71 -10.39
CA LYS A 220 18.13 -1.96 -9.92
C LYS A 220 17.12 -2.90 -9.28
N HIS A 221 16.20 -2.36 -8.48
CA HIS A 221 15.09 -3.13 -7.89
C HIS A 221 14.18 -3.73 -8.97
N VAL A 222 13.72 -2.93 -9.93
CA VAL A 222 12.85 -3.40 -11.03
C VAL A 222 13.52 -4.51 -11.83
N ASP A 223 14.80 -4.35 -12.16
CA ASP A 223 15.57 -5.36 -12.90
C ASP A 223 15.74 -6.65 -12.09
N GLN A 224 15.96 -6.53 -10.78
CA GLN A 224 15.98 -7.69 -9.88
C GLN A 224 14.64 -8.42 -9.90
N VAL A 225 13.52 -7.72 -9.72
CA VAL A 225 12.18 -8.33 -9.70
C VAL A 225 11.86 -9.02 -11.03
N ARG A 226 12.26 -8.43 -12.16
CA ARG A 226 12.08 -9.02 -13.49
C ARG A 226 12.85 -10.32 -13.68
N LYS A 227 14.04 -10.46 -13.09
CA LYS A 227 14.83 -11.71 -13.16
C LYS A 227 14.20 -12.88 -12.40
N TYR A 228 13.30 -12.62 -11.45
CA TYR A 228 12.66 -13.65 -10.61
C TYR A 228 11.19 -13.94 -10.97
N LYS A 229 10.63 -13.20 -11.94
CA LYS A 229 9.32 -13.46 -12.57
C LYS A 229 9.46 -14.55 -13.62
#